data_AF-A0A916ML51-F1
#
_entry.id   AF-A0A916ML51-F1
#
_cell.length_a   1.000
_cell.length_b   1.000
_cell.length_c   1.000
_cell.angle_alpha   90.00
_cell.angle_beta   90.00
_cell.angle_gamma   90.00
#
_symmetry.space_group_name_H-M   'P 1'
#
loop_
_entity.id
_entity.type
_entity.pdbx_description
1 polymer ?
#
loop_
_entity_poly.entity_id
_entity_poly.type
_entity_poly.pdbx_seq_one_letter_code
_entity_poly.pdbx_strand_id
1 'polypeptide(L)'
;RAYGSRVELLLRDGLGEVVAPGLYEAELRYLHEHEWARTADDVLWRRSKLGLHLSAEQRAAVEDWCATHWDLTAAQTAHATTGRSETTWS
;
A
#
# COMPACT_ATOMS: atom_id res chain seq x y z
N ARG A 1 -11.12 16.14 -2.78
CA ARG A 1 -9.98 16.23 -3.72
C ARG A 1 -8.75 15.67 -3.01
N ALA A 2 -8.44 14.40 -3.21
CA ALA A 2 -7.32 13.73 -2.52
C ALA A 2 -6.48 13.00 -3.57
N TYR A 3 -5.72 13.77 -4.35
CA TYR A 3 -4.84 13.24 -5.40
C TYR A 3 -3.39 13.73 -5.27
N GLY A 4 -3.08 14.62 -4.31
CA GLY A 4 -1.76 15.25 -4.18
C GLY A 4 -0.62 14.27 -3.92
N SER A 5 -0.79 13.33 -2.99
CA SER A 5 0.21 12.27 -2.71
C SER A 5 0.11 11.07 -3.67
N ARG A 6 -1.01 10.92 -4.39
CA ARG A 6 -1.24 9.77 -5.30
C ARG A 6 -0.48 9.90 -6.62
N VAL A 7 -0.15 11.11 -7.05
CA VAL A 7 0.61 11.33 -8.29
C VAL A 7 2.05 10.83 -8.15
N GLU A 8 2.69 11.00 -6.99
CA GLU A 8 4.05 10.45 -6.78
C GLU A 8 4.06 8.93 -6.81
N LEU A 9 3.06 8.27 -6.23
CA LEU A 9 2.85 6.82 -6.33
C LEU A 9 2.71 6.37 -7.79
N LEU A 10 1.90 7.09 -8.58
CA LEU A 10 1.68 6.81 -9.99
C LEU A 10 2.98 6.86 -10.81
N LEU A 11 3.85 7.83 -10.49
CA LEU A 11 5.10 8.06 -11.19
C LEU A 11 6.22 7.11 -10.77
N ARG A 12 6.18 6.57 -9.54
CA ARG A 12 7.26 5.74 -9.00
C ARG A 12 7.14 4.28 -9.43
N ASP A 13 5.99 3.66 -9.22
CA ASP A 13 5.78 2.21 -9.42
C ASP A 13 4.49 1.84 -10.15
N GLY A 14 3.64 2.83 -10.48
CA GLY A 14 2.27 2.60 -10.96
C GLY A 14 1.31 2.22 -9.82
N LEU A 15 0.00 2.15 -10.12
CA LEU A 15 -1.03 1.89 -9.10
C LEU A 15 -1.12 0.41 -8.67
N GLY A 16 -0.70 -0.52 -9.52
CA GLY A 16 -0.94 -1.95 -9.31
C GLY A 16 -2.41 -2.34 -9.51
N GLU A 17 -2.83 -3.46 -8.93
CA GLU A 17 -4.20 -3.94 -9.03
C GLU A 17 -5.18 -3.08 -8.21
N VAL A 18 -6.46 -3.07 -8.62
CA VAL A 18 -7.54 -2.46 -7.85
C VAL A 18 -8.02 -3.47 -6.81
N VAL A 19 -7.69 -3.24 -5.54
CA VAL A 19 -8.14 -4.10 -4.43
C VAL A 19 -9.59 -3.79 -4.06
N ALA A 20 -9.98 -2.52 -4.11
CA ALA A 20 -11.37 -2.09 -3.91
C ALA A 20 -11.66 -0.80 -4.70
N PRO A 21 -12.93 -0.43 -4.93
CA PRO A 21 -13.27 0.81 -5.62
C PRO A 21 -12.56 2.05 -5.04
N GLY A 22 -11.62 2.60 -5.80
CA GLY A 22 -10.83 3.77 -5.40
C GLY A 22 -9.70 3.48 -4.40
N LEU A 23 -9.32 2.20 -4.24
CA LEU A 23 -8.19 1.72 -3.46
C LEU A 23 -7.33 0.76 -4.28
N TYR A 24 -6.08 1.11 -4.48
CA TYR A 24 -5.12 0.33 -5.24
C TYR A 24 -4.03 -0.28 -4.33
N GLU A 25 -3.37 -1.34 -4.81
CA GLU A 25 -2.28 -2.01 -4.09
C GLU A 25 -1.15 -1.05 -3.68
N ALA A 26 -0.75 -0.16 -4.59
CA ALA A 26 0.32 0.79 -4.30
C ALA A 26 -0.06 1.74 -3.15
N GLU A 27 -1.35 2.07 -3.00
CA GLU A 27 -1.83 2.86 -1.88
C GLU A 27 -1.79 2.09 -0.57
N LEU A 28 -2.15 0.81 -0.58
CA LEU A 28 -2.06 -0.05 0.59
C LEU A 28 -0.61 -0.19 1.06
N ARG A 29 0.33 -0.37 0.12
CA ARG A 29 1.76 -0.38 0.41
C ARG A 29 2.23 0.95 1.00
N TYR A 30 1.84 2.07 0.39
CA TYR A 30 2.20 3.39 0.90
C TYR A 30 1.66 3.64 2.31
N LEU A 31 0.39 3.29 2.57
CA LEU A 31 -0.21 3.43 3.89
C LEU A 31 0.48 2.55 4.94
N HIS A 32 0.94 1.37 4.54
CA HIS A 32 1.72 0.49 5.40
C HIS A 32 3.10 1.09 5.72
N GLU A 33 3.84 1.52 4.70
CA GLU A 33 5.23 1.99 4.82
C GLU A 33 5.36 3.39 5.44
N HIS A 34 4.51 4.32 5.03
CA HIS A 34 4.61 5.73 5.40
C HIS A 34 3.64 6.14 6.52
N GLU A 35 2.53 5.42 6.67
CA GLU A 35 1.48 5.77 7.61
C GLU A 35 1.26 4.72 8.71
N TRP A 36 2.08 3.67 8.76
CA TRP A 36 2.05 2.56 9.73
C TRP A 36 0.69 1.87 9.83
N ALA A 37 -0.07 1.80 8.74
CA ALA A 37 -1.30 1.01 8.69
C ALA A 37 -0.96 -0.49 8.83
N ARG A 38 -1.45 -1.14 9.89
CA ARG A 38 -1.12 -2.54 10.22
C ARG A 38 -2.30 -3.48 10.02
N THR A 39 -3.49 -2.91 9.85
CA THR A 39 -4.76 -3.65 9.70
C THR A 39 -5.59 -3.04 8.58
N ALA A 40 -6.45 -3.86 7.96
CA ALA A 40 -7.40 -3.36 6.96
C ALA A 40 -8.33 -2.29 7.56
N ASP A 41 -8.66 -2.41 8.85
CA ASP A 41 -9.47 -1.43 9.57
C ASP A 41 -8.76 -0.05 9.65
N ASP A 42 -7.45 -0.02 9.90
CA ASP A 42 -6.66 1.22 9.89
C ASP A 42 -6.70 1.91 8.52
N VAL A 43 -6.57 1.13 7.45
CA VAL A 43 -6.68 1.64 6.08
C VAL A 43 -8.07 2.19 5.82
N LEU A 44 -9.11 1.41 6.11
CA LEU A 44 -10.49 1.68 5.75
C LEU A 44 -11.09 2.85 6.54
N TRP A 45 -10.80 2.98 7.83
CA TRP A 45 -11.46 3.93 8.72
C TRP A 45 -10.57 5.10 9.14
N ARG A 46 -9.28 4.87 9.44
CA ARG A 46 -8.40 5.94 9.92
C ARG A 46 -7.79 6.77 8.79
N ARG A 47 -7.40 6.16 7.67
CA ARG A 47 -6.60 6.85 6.64
C ARG A 47 -7.35 7.19 5.35
N SER A 48 -8.26 6.33 4.90
CA SER A 48 -8.99 6.56 3.64
C SER A 48 -10.47 6.93 3.81
N LYS A 49 -11.11 6.54 4.93
CA LYS A 49 -12.57 6.57 5.16
C LYS A 49 -13.38 5.83 4.08
N LEU A 50 -12.74 4.97 3.28
CA LEU A 50 -13.41 4.16 2.26
C LEU A 50 -14.32 3.09 2.88
N GLY A 51 -14.10 2.75 4.16
CA GLY A 51 -15.00 1.86 4.91
C GLY A 51 -16.47 2.29 4.88
N LEU A 52 -16.76 3.58 4.71
CA LEU A 52 -18.14 4.10 4.60
C LEU A 52 -18.80 3.82 3.24
N HIS A 53 -18.00 3.63 2.19
CA HIS A 53 -18.47 3.51 0.81
C HIS A 53 -18.34 2.09 0.25
N LEU A 54 -17.55 1.24 0.89
CA LEU A 54 -17.31 -0.13 0.47
C LEU A 54 -18.36 -1.10 1.04
N SER A 55 -18.77 -2.06 0.20
CA SER A 55 -19.62 -3.19 0.59
C SER A 55 -18.86 -4.15 1.52
N ALA A 56 -19.57 -5.05 2.20
CA ALA A 56 -18.96 -6.05 3.07
C ALA A 56 -17.95 -6.94 2.30
N GLU A 57 -18.29 -7.33 1.07
CA GLU A 57 -17.44 -8.13 0.19
C GLU A 57 -16.15 -7.39 -0.19
N GLN A 58 -16.26 -6.09 -0.49
CA GLN A 58 -15.09 -5.25 -0.80
C GLN A 58 -14.19 -5.04 0.40
N ARG A 59 -14.76 -4.94 1.61
CA ARG A 59 -13.97 -4.86 2.85
C ARG A 59 -13.23 -6.17 3.11
N ALA A 60 -13.89 -7.31 2.87
CA ALA A 60 -13.26 -8.62 2.98
C ALA A 60 -12.11 -8.80 1.97
N ALA A 61 -12.24 -8.29 0.75
CA ALA A 61 -11.16 -8.30 -0.24
C ALA A 61 -9.93 -7.50 0.22
N VAL A 62 -10.16 -6.33 0.84
CA VAL A 62 -9.06 -5.54 1.43
C VAL A 62 -8.41 -6.29 2.60
N GLU A 63 -9.21 -6.92 3.46
CA GLU A 63 -8.72 -7.71 4.59
C GLU A 63 -7.88 -8.91 4.15
N ASP A 64 -8.34 -9.66 3.16
CA ASP A 64 -7.62 -10.81 2.59
C ASP A 64 -6.31 -10.39 1.92
N TRP A 65 -6.34 -9.28 1.15
CA TRP A 65 -5.14 -8.73 0.55
C TRP A 65 -4.12 -8.31 1.61
N CYS A 66 -4.58 -7.63 2.65
CA CYS A 66 -3.75 -7.18 3.77
C CYS A 66 -3.13 -8.35 4.53
N ALA A 67 -3.91 -9.40 4.81
CA ALA A 67 -3.42 -10.62 5.45
C ALA A 67 -2.37 -11.31 4.59
N THR A 68 -2.63 -11.48 3.29
CA THR A 68 -1.70 -12.12 2.35
C THR A 68 -0.40 -11.34 2.21
N HIS A 69 -0.49 -10.01 2.06
CA HIS A 69 0.68 -9.19 1.78
C HIS A 69 1.45 -8.83 3.04
N TRP A 70 0.83 -8.46 4.16
CA TRP A 70 1.59 -8.01 5.33
C TRP A 70 2.24 -9.14 6.13
N ASP A 71 1.76 -10.39 6.00
CA ASP A 71 2.50 -11.57 6.52
C ASP A 71 3.78 -11.84 5.70
N LEU A 72 3.76 -11.54 4.39
CA LEU A 72 4.91 -11.67 3.48
C LEU A 72 5.79 -10.40 3.40
N THR A 73 5.25 -9.22 3.65
CA THR A 73 5.95 -7.93 3.46
C THR A 73 7.03 -7.74 4.52
N ALA A 74 6.82 -8.24 5.75
CA ALA A 74 7.89 -8.28 6.77
C ALA A 74 9.15 -9.01 6.26
N ALA A 75 8.99 -10.00 5.38
CA ALA A 75 10.09 -10.71 4.72
C ALA A 75 10.61 -10.00 3.46
N GLN A 76 9.78 -9.24 2.74
CA GLN A 76 10.16 -8.56 1.48
C GLN A 76 10.82 -7.18 1.68
N THR A 77 10.46 -6.41 2.71
CA THR A 77 11.09 -5.09 2.99
C THR A 77 12.60 -5.22 3.28
N ALA A 78 13.06 -6.39 3.75
CA ALA A 78 14.48 -6.69 3.92
C ALA A 78 15.25 -6.81 2.58
N HIS A 79 14.58 -7.08 1.45
CA HIS A 79 15.23 -7.33 0.17
C HIS A 79 15.51 -6.05 -0.64
N ALA A 80 14.76 -4.97 -0.43
CA ALA A 80 14.89 -3.73 -1.21
C ALA A 80 16.10 -2.84 -0.84
N THR A 81 16.93 -3.22 0.15
CA THR A 81 18.12 -2.43 0.56
C THR A 81 19.42 -2.86 -0.12
N THR A 82 19.47 -3.98 -0.84
CA THR A 82 20.72 -4.43 -1.50
C THR A 82 20.80 -3.92 -2.93
N GLY A 83 21.07 -2.62 -3.08
CA GLY A 83 21.19 -1.97 -4.38
C GLY A 83 21.95 -0.66 -4.35
N ARG A 84 22.94 -0.52 -3.46
CA ARG A 84 23.90 0.59 -3.52
C ARG A 84 25.22 0.03 -4.03
N SER A 85 25.33 -0.11 -5.35
CA SER A 85 26.61 -0.32 -6.01
C SER A 85 27.46 0.92 -5.77
N GLU A 86 28.49 0.78 -4.95
CA GLU A 86 29.54 1.77 -4.72
C GLU A 86 30.26 2.05 -6.03
N THR A 87 30.01 3.21 -6.63
CA THR A 87 30.85 3.70 -7.74
C THR A 87 32.16 4.19 -7.14
N THR A 88 33.20 3.38 -7.29
CA THR A 88 34.59 3.77 -7.02
C THR A 88 34.97 4.93 -7.94
N TRP A 89 35.19 6.12 -7.37
CA TRP A 89 35.82 7.23 -8.07
C TRP A 89 37.32 6.91 -8.20
N SER A 90 37.84 6.82 -9.43
CA SER A 90 39.27 6.95 -9.74
C SER A 90 39.57 8.38 -10.18
#